data_AF-A0A8T5LVS5-F1
#
_entry.id   AF-A0A8T5LVS5-F1
#
_cell.length_a   1.000
_cell.length_b   1.000
_cell.length_c   1.000
_cell.angle_alpha   90.00
_cell.angle_beta   90.00
_cell.angle_gamma   90.00
#
_symmetry.space_group_name_H-M   'P 1'
#
loop_
_entity.id
_entity.type
_entity.pdbx_description
1 polymer ?
#
loop_
_entity_poly.entity_id
_entity_poly.type
_entity_poly.pdbx_seq_one_letter_code
_entity_poly.pdbx_strand_id
1 'polypeptide(L)'
;NNSICDNDERELSDDEVGYYENNNEESRTKNYPNTCGNNEKETICHKTESGWEELSVSSNAVDAHLALGDYCGKCKIEDTDDWCEKVLLEENIGRLDYISFDYREHDIPSFRITTNDSSKQFFYISDVEKLNLDDVKLKYYPNCDSKTVGPLLISLNGDEVFSGISDCGVYNTLYLDKNAVFKDKNELEFVATEGSYLIDRVSVRTELKELVYPVYYFELDEELFYDDDLKDDFNVSMSLRFVNNEEKRLEYNINGIRRQVSTDNFKYVVKLDDYVVSGTNSLELVPKTVIDITELLVTLDEED
;
A
#
# COMPACT_ATOMS: atom_id res chain seq x y z
N ASN A 1 -8.72 7.31 -39.08
CA ASN A 1 -9.64 8.28 -38.44
C ASN A 1 -10.86 7.52 -37.95
N ASN A 2 -10.68 6.70 -36.93
CA ASN A 2 -11.74 6.36 -35.99
C ASN A 2 -11.32 7.09 -34.72
N SER A 3 -12.21 7.94 -34.22
CA SER A 3 -12.02 8.59 -32.93
C SER A 3 -12.15 7.52 -31.84
N ILE A 4 -11.38 7.64 -30.77
CA ILE A 4 -11.54 6.84 -29.55
C ILE A 4 -12.96 7.06 -28.94
N CYS A 5 -13.74 8.00 -29.49
CA CYS A 5 -15.07 8.41 -29.06
C CYS A 5 -16.20 8.14 -30.09
N ASP A 6 -16.09 7.20 -31.03
CA ASP A 6 -17.24 6.87 -31.89
C ASP A 6 -18.21 5.91 -31.17
N ASN A 7 -19.21 6.48 -30.50
CA ASN A 7 -20.43 5.76 -30.13
C ASN A 7 -21.25 5.48 -31.41
N ASP A 8 -21.27 4.21 -31.83
CA ASP A 8 -22.19 3.71 -32.86
C ASP A 8 -23.66 3.97 -32.46
N GLU A 9 -24.25 5.03 -33.02
CA GLU A 9 -25.69 5.24 -33.03
C GLU A 9 -26.36 4.15 -33.86
N ARG A 10 -26.89 3.12 -33.19
CA ARG A 10 -27.86 2.21 -33.80
C ARG A 10 -29.22 2.91 -33.89
N GLU A 11 -29.58 3.36 -35.08
CA GLU A 11 -30.96 3.67 -35.46
C GLU A 11 -31.87 2.47 -35.16
N LEU A 12 -32.88 2.68 -34.31
CA LEU A 12 -34.01 1.77 -34.16
C LEU A 12 -35.29 2.52 -34.53
N SER A 13 -35.94 2.00 -35.57
CA SER A 13 -37.20 2.42 -36.14
C SER A 13 -38.38 2.24 -35.17
N ASP A 14 -39.33 3.18 -35.25
CA ASP A 14 -40.67 3.10 -34.65
C ASP A 14 -41.42 1.82 -35.02
N ASP A 15 -41.89 1.10 -33.99
CA ASP A 15 -43.20 0.40 -33.90
C ASP A 15 -43.10 -0.81 -32.94
N GLU A 16 -43.67 -0.69 -31.73
CA GLU A 16 -44.71 -1.60 -31.21
C GLU A 16 -45.01 -1.36 -29.72
N VAL A 17 -46.31 -1.24 -29.43
CA VAL A 17 -46.90 -1.07 -28.11
C VAL A 17 -46.92 -2.42 -27.37
N GLY A 18 -46.32 -2.48 -26.18
CA GLY A 18 -46.38 -3.66 -25.31
C GLY A 18 -46.28 -3.30 -23.82
N TYR A 19 -47.40 -3.39 -23.11
CA TYR A 19 -47.49 -3.34 -21.64
C TYR A 19 -46.83 -4.57 -21.00
N TYR A 20 -45.89 -4.37 -20.06
CA TYR A 20 -45.72 -5.22 -18.88
C TYR A 20 -45.10 -4.42 -17.72
N GLU A 21 -45.72 -4.54 -16.54
CA GLU A 21 -45.30 -3.96 -15.26
C GLU A 21 -44.21 -4.81 -14.55
N ASN A 22 -43.33 -4.09 -13.84
CA ASN A 22 -42.73 -4.40 -12.52
C ASN A 22 -41.74 -5.56 -12.35
N ASN A 23 -40.44 -5.26 -12.11
CA ASN A 23 -39.86 -5.02 -10.75
C ASN A 23 -38.33 -5.17 -10.70
N ASN A 24 -37.72 -4.28 -9.90
CA ASN A 24 -36.42 -4.36 -9.20
C ASN A 24 -35.12 -4.34 -10.00
N GLU A 25 -34.47 -3.18 -10.02
CA GLU A 25 -33.01 -3.09 -9.85
C GLU A 25 -32.67 -1.96 -8.86
N GLU A 26 -31.88 -2.30 -7.84
CA GLU A 26 -31.35 -1.42 -6.81
C GLU A 26 -30.38 -0.39 -7.41
N SER A 27 -30.88 0.81 -7.66
CA SER A 27 -30.05 1.99 -7.90
C SER A 27 -29.48 2.51 -6.58
N ARG A 28 -28.14 2.54 -6.49
CA ARG A 28 -27.38 3.23 -5.44
C ARG A 28 -27.74 4.73 -5.46
N THR A 29 -28.70 5.14 -4.65
CA THR A 29 -28.99 6.56 -4.41
C THR A 29 -27.82 7.19 -3.65
N LYS A 30 -26.95 7.91 -4.35
CA LYS A 30 -26.07 8.91 -3.74
C LYS A 30 -26.97 9.97 -3.09
N ASN A 31 -26.96 10.04 -1.76
CA ASN A 31 -27.71 11.02 -0.99
C ASN A 31 -27.10 12.42 -1.19
N TYR A 32 -27.72 13.22 -2.06
CA TYR A 32 -27.51 14.68 -2.08
C TYR A 32 -28.55 15.34 -1.17
N PRO A 33 -28.17 16.26 -0.28
CA PRO A 33 -29.15 17.01 0.51
C PRO A 33 -29.87 18.02 -0.41
N ASN A 34 -30.98 17.58 -1.03
CA ASN A 34 -31.89 18.44 -1.79
C ASN A 34 -32.76 19.28 -0.84
N THR A 35 -32.14 20.19 -0.11
CA THR A 35 -32.86 21.21 0.66
C THR A 35 -32.32 22.58 0.31
N CYS A 36 -33.07 23.31 -0.53
CA CYS A 36 -32.87 24.73 -0.76
C CYS A 36 -33.24 25.52 0.52
N GLY A 37 -32.71 26.73 0.67
CA GLY A 37 -33.02 27.58 1.83
C GLY A 37 -34.46 28.13 1.79
N ASN A 38 -34.86 28.81 2.87
CA ASN A 38 -36.15 29.52 2.94
C ASN A 38 -36.00 31.00 2.52
N ASN A 39 -35.37 31.30 1.38
CA ASN A 39 -35.28 32.69 0.89
C ASN A 39 -36.43 33.03 -0.09
N GLU A 40 -36.60 34.30 -0.42
CA GLU A 40 -37.60 34.74 -1.42
C GLU A 40 -37.28 34.24 -2.83
N LYS A 41 -35.98 34.02 -3.12
CA LYS A 41 -35.47 33.39 -4.34
C LYS A 41 -34.33 32.44 -4.01
N GLU A 42 -34.30 31.30 -4.69
CA GLU A 42 -33.30 30.25 -4.54
C GLU A 42 -32.53 30.08 -5.85
N THR A 43 -31.22 29.86 -5.76
CA THR A 43 -30.40 29.48 -6.92
C THR A 43 -30.45 27.97 -7.07
N ILE A 44 -30.79 27.50 -8.26
CA ILE A 44 -30.81 26.10 -8.65
C ILE A 44 -29.94 25.86 -9.88
N CYS A 45 -29.47 24.64 -10.05
CA CYS A 45 -28.88 24.16 -11.29
C CYS A 45 -29.95 23.41 -12.09
N HIS A 46 -30.30 23.97 -13.24
CA HIS A 46 -31.39 23.52 -14.10
C HIS A 46 -30.87 22.74 -15.30
N LYS A 47 -31.51 21.61 -15.60
CA LYS A 47 -31.17 20.79 -16.77
C LYS A 47 -31.93 21.27 -18.02
N THR A 48 -31.19 21.70 -19.03
CA THR A 48 -31.70 22.06 -20.36
C THR A 48 -31.30 21.00 -21.40
N GLU A 49 -31.84 21.11 -22.61
CA GLU A 49 -31.44 20.27 -23.75
C GLU A 49 -29.96 20.44 -24.13
N SER A 50 -29.36 21.58 -23.79
CA SER A 50 -27.97 21.95 -24.11
C SER A 50 -27.01 21.86 -22.91
N GLY A 51 -27.44 21.28 -21.79
CA GLY A 51 -26.60 21.15 -20.58
C GLY A 51 -27.21 21.79 -19.34
N TRP A 52 -26.37 22.17 -18.39
CA TRP A 52 -26.80 22.69 -17.09
C TRP A 52 -26.65 24.21 -17.00
N GLU A 53 -27.69 24.90 -16.52
CA GLU A 53 -27.67 26.36 -16.34
C GLU A 53 -28.08 26.78 -14.92
N GLU A 54 -27.50 27.87 -14.41
CA GLU A 54 -27.89 28.43 -13.11
C GLU A 54 -29.13 29.32 -13.25
N LEU A 55 -30.21 28.96 -12.57
CA LEU A 55 -31.43 29.77 -12.50
C LEU A 55 -31.66 30.29 -11.09
N SER A 56 -32.20 31.52 -10.99
CA SER A 56 -32.72 32.07 -9.74
C SER A 56 -34.25 32.02 -9.78
N VAL A 57 -34.83 31.06 -9.08
CA VAL A 57 -36.28 30.81 -9.05
C VAL A 57 -36.89 31.26 -7.73
N SER A 58 -38.19 31.56 -7.72
CA SER A 58 -38.89 31.83 -6.46
C SER A 58 -38.98 30.56 -5.62
N SER A 59 -38.96 30.69 -4.28
CA SER A 59 -38.96 29.52 -3.38
C SER A 59 -40.18 28.60 -3.56
N ASN A 60 -41.32 29.14 -3.98
CA ASN A 60 -42.51 28.35 -4.29
C ASN A 60 -42.44 27.55 -5.61
N ALA A 61 -41.41 27.78 -6.45
CA ALA A 61 -41.18 27.07 -7.70
C ALA A 61 -40.11 25.97 -7.57
N VAL A 62 -39.32 25.97 -6.49
CA VAL A 62 -38.21 25.04 -6.27
C VAL A 62 -38.65 23.59 -6.34
N ASP A 63 -39.73 23.21 -5.65
CA ASP A 63 -40.20 21.82 -5.61
C ASP A 63 -40.55 21.28 -7.00
N ALA A 64 -41.09 22.12 -7.88
CA ALA A 64 -41.42 21.75 -9.25
C ALA A 64 -40.15 21.51 -10.09
N HIS A 65 -39.13 22.33 -9.90
CA HIS A 65 -37.83 22.17 -10.55
C HIS A 65 -37.09 20.92 -10.06
N LEU A 66 -37.04 20.68 -8.74
CA LEU A 66 -36.43 19.47 -8.18
C LEU A 66 -37.13 18.18 -8.65
N ALA A 67 -38.45 18.22 -8.85
CA ALA A 67 -39.21 17.09 -9.40
C ALA A 67 -38.87 16.78 -10.87
N LEU A 68 -38.25 17.71 -11.59
CA LEU A 68 -37.78 17.55 -12.97
C LEU A 68 -36.30 17.15 -13.07
N GLY A 69 -35.64 16.91 -11.92
CA GLY A 69 -34.25 16.48 -11.87
C GLY A 69 -33.24 17.61 -11.69
N ASP A 70 -33.69 18.84 -11.43
CA ASP A 70 -32.83 19.95 -11.03
C ASP A 70 -32.28 19.74 -9.60
N TYR A 71 -31.22 20.45 -9.22
CA TYR A 71 -30.71 20.43 -7.85
C TYR A 71 -30.43 21.83 -7.29
N CYS A 72 -30.46 21.93 -5.96
CA CYS A 72 -30.26 23.17 -5.25
C CYS A 72 -28.80 23.63 -5.28
N GLY A 73 -28.58 24.92 -5.53
CA GLY A 73 -27.27 25.55 -5.54
C GLY A 73 -26.75 25.88 -6.94
N LYS A 74 -25.50 26.34 -6.97
CA LYS A 74 -24.78 26.62 -8.22
C LYS A 74 -24.53 25.33 -8.99
N CYS A 75 -24.51 25.43 -10.31
CA CYS A 75 -24.06 24.30 -11.11
C CYS A 75 -22.62 23.99 -10.73
N LYS A 76 -22.36 22.75 -10.32
CA LYS A 76 -20.99 22.28 -10.25
C LYS A 76 -20.51 22.17 -11.68
N ILE A 77 -19.56 23.03 -12.04
CA ILE A 77 -18.82 22.92 -13.30
C ILE A 77 -17.95 21.67 -13.15
N GLU A 78 -18.53 20.50 -13.42
CA GLU A 78 -17.84 19.23 -13.60
C GLU A 78 -18.25 18.58 -14.93
N ASP A 79 -18.73 19.37 -15.89
CA ASP A 79 -18.99 18.92 -17.26
C ASP A 79 -18.66 20.08 -18.24
N THR A 80 -17.43 20.61 -18.16
CA THR A 80 -16.85 21.33 -19.31
C THR A 80 -16.16 20.28 -20.17
N ASP A 81 -16.77 19.98 -21.31
CA ASP A 81 -16.19 19.42 -22.53
C ASP A 81 -15.16 18.30 -22.33
N ASP A 82 -15.63 17.06 -22.40
CA ASP A 82 -15.08 16.04 -23.32
C ASP A 82 -13.54 15.95 -23.45
N TRP A 83 -12.82 15.80 -22.34
CA TRP A 83 -11.44 15.33 -22.32
C TRP A 83 -11.48 13.85 -21.95
N CYS A 84 -11.27 12.96 -22.92
CA CYS A 84 -11.39 11.51 -22.74
C CYS A 84 -10.19 10.95 -21.97
N GLU A 85 -10.09 11.26 -20.68
CA GLU A 85 -9.14 10.60 -19.78
C GLU A 85 -9.55 9.13 -19.62
N LYS A 86 -8.90 8.24 -20.38
CA LYS A 86 -9.12 6.79 -20.32
C LYS A 86 -8.34 6.22 -19.14
N VAL A 87 -9.04 5.67 -18.16
CA VAL A 87 -8.40 4.95 -17.05
C VAL A 87 -7.86 3.61 -17.54
N LEU A 88 -6.54 3.42 -17.42
CA LEU A 88 -5.84 2.19 -17.79
C LEU A 88 -5.65 1.24 -16.60
N LEU A 89 -5.48 1.80 -15.40
CA LEU A 89 -5.30 1.06 -14.14
C LEU A 89 -5.83 1.90 -12.97
N GLU A 90 -6.61 1.29 -12.09
CA GLU A 90 -7.04 1.90 -10.82
C GLU A 90 -6.96 0.86 -9.71
N GLU A 91 -6.14 1.10 -8.69
CA GLU A 91 -5.87 0.14 -7.61
C GLU A 91 -5.80 0.79 -6.24
N ASN A 92 -6.31 0.06 -5.23
CA ASN A 92 -6.21 0.44 -3.82
C ASN A 92 -5.10 -0.36 -3.15
N ILE A 93 -3.90 0.22 -3.10
CA ILE A 93 -2.66 -0.46 -2.72
C ILE A 93 -2.60 -0.78 -1.22
N GLY A 94 -3.00 0.18 -0.38
CA GLY A 94 -2.83 0.10 1.08
C GLY A 94 -1.40 0.36 1.52
N ARG A 95 -0.96 -0.38 2.55
CA ARG A 95 0.35 -0.20 3.18
C ARG A 95 1.43 -1.01 2.46
N LEU A 96 2.50 -0.35 2.04
CA LEU A 96 3.72 -0.99 1.57
C LEU A 96 4.81 -0.86 2.65
N ASP A 97 5.21 -1.99 3.20
CA ASP A 97 6.29 -2.06 4.18
C ASP A 97 7.66 -1.97 3.51
N TYR A 98 8.62 -1.38 4.23
CA TYR A 98 9.99 -1.27 3.81
C TYR A 98 10.93 -1.87 4.85
N ILE A 99 11.87 -2.69 4.38
CA ILE A 99 12.98 -3.20 5.17
C ILE A 99 14.27 -2.95 4.39
N SER A 100 15.20 -2.21 5.00
CA SER A 100 16.47 -1.86 4.36
C SER A 100 17.54 -2.94 4.46
N PHE A 101 17.25 -4.05 5.12
CA PHE A 101 18.20 -5.10 5.46
C PHE A 101 17.54 -6.48 5.37
N ASP A 102 18.32 -7.48 4.96
CA ASP A 102 17.98 -8.90 4.94
C ASP A 102 18.12 -9.57 6.31
N TYR A 103 18.85 -8.93 7.24
CA TYR A 103 18.97 -9.39 8.61
C TYR A 103 19.12 -8.22 9.60
N ARG A 104 18.80 -8.48 10.87
CA ARG A 104 19.09 -7.56 11.97
C ARG A 104 19.82 -8.30 13.09
N GLU A 105 20.79 -7.63 13.70
CA GLU A 105 21.53 -8.16 14.85
C GLU A 105 21.21 -7.33 16.11
N HIS A 106 20.82 -8.03 17.17
CA HIS A 106 20.49 -7.46 18.47
C HIS A 106 21.61 -7.84 19.45
N ASP A 107 22.52 -6.90 19.71
CA ASP A 107 23.62 -7.12 20.63
C ASP A 107 23.14 -7.13 22.09
N ILE A 108 23.61 -8.12 22.85
CA ILE A 108 23.30 -8.29 24.27
C ILE A 108 24.62 -8.16 25.06
N PRO A 109 24.64 -7.38 26.16
CA PRO A 109 25.84 -7.22 26.97
C PRO A 109 26.38 -8.55 27.51
N SER A 110 27.70 -8.65 27.68
CA SER A 110 28.32 -9.77 28.37
C SER A 110 27.91 -9.83 29.84
N PHE A 111 27.72 -11.02 30.38
CA PHE A 111 27.38 -11.22 31.79
C PHE A 111 28.03 -12.48 32.35
N ARG A 112 28.14 -12.53 33.68
CA ARG A 112 28.62 -13.71 34.40
C ARG A 112 27.45 -14.29 35.19
N ILE A 113 27.34 -15.62 35.15
CA ILE A 113 26.47 -16.41 36.01
C ILE A 113 27.31 -17.48 36.72
N THR A 114 26.87 -17.87 37.90
CA THR A 114 27.48 -18.93 38.72
C THR A 114 26.43 -19.98 39.09
N THR A 115 26.83 -21.02 39.82
CA THR A 115 25.94 -22.09 40.29
C THR A 115 24.64 -21.56 40.89
N ASN A 116 23.51 -22.01 40.32
CA ASN A 116 22.15 -21.63 40.69
C ASN A 116 21.83 -20.14 40.52
N ASP A 117 22.61 -19.43 39.70
CA ASP A 117 22.35 -18.04 39.31
C ASP A 117 21.73 -17.99 37.91
N SER A 118 20.97 -16.94 37.66
CA SER A 118 20.25 -16.71 36.41
C SER A 118 20.46 -15.27 35.92
N SER A 119 20.61 -15.09 34.62
CA SER A 119 20.64 -13.77 34.00
C SER A 119 19.55 -13.64 32.93
N LYS A 120 18.74 -12.59 33.06
CA LYS A 120 17.70 -12.22 32.10
C LYS A 120 18.20 -11.10 31.21
N GLN A 121 18.09 -11.33 29.91
CA GLN A 121 18.48 -10.40 28.85
C GLN A 121 17.26 -10.10 27.99
N PHE A 122 17.23 -8.91 27.41
CA PHE A 122 16.09 -8.45 26.64
C PHE A 122 16.51 -7.95 25.27
N PHE A 123 15.74 -8.29 24.25
CA PHE A 123 15.88 -7.75 22.91
C PHE A 123 14.51 -7.35 22.36
N TYR A 124 14.50 -6.47 21.36
CA TYR A 124 13.28 -5.82 20.87
C TYR A 124 13.11 -5.98 19.37
N ILE A 125 11.98 -6.56 18.95
CA ILE A 125 11.66 -6.79 17.54
C ILE A 125 10.54 -5.84 17.12
N SER A 126 10.71 -5.15 16.00
CA SER A 126 9.66 -4.26 15.48
C SER A 126 8.52 -5.03 14.83
N ASP A 127 7.39 -4.37 14.59
CA ASP A 127 6.27 -4.95 13.81
C ASP A 127 6.74 -5.50 12.46
N VAL A 128 7.44 -4.66 11.70
CA VAL A 128 7.90 -5.00 10.35
C VAL A 128 8.89 -6.16 10.38
N GLU A 129 9.80 -6.19 11.36
CA GLU A 129 10.74 -7.29 11.55
C GLU A 129 10.01 -8.60 11.90
N LYS A 130 8.99 -8.55 12.77
CA LYS A 130 8.20 -9.74 13.13
C LYS A 130 7.37 -10.26 11.96
N LEU A 131 6.73 -9.39 11.20
CA LEU A 131 5.89 -9.76 10.04
C LEU A 131 6.71 -10.44 8.94
N ASN A 132 7.96 -10.03 8.80
CA ASN A 132 8.86 -10.50 7.75
C ASN A 132 9.92 -11.49 8.27
N LEU A 133 9.74 -12.01 9.48
CA LEU A 133 10.70 -12.91 10.12
C LEU A 133 10.79 -14.26 9.38
N ASP A 134 11.99 -14.59 8.91
CA ASP A 134 12.26 -15.89 8.28
C ASP A 134 12.90 -16.87 9.26
N ASP A 135 13.95 -16.44 9.96
CA ASP A 135 14.73 -17.25 10.90
C ASP A 135 15.26 -16.41 12.08
N VAL A 136 15.58 -17.07 13.19
CA VAL A 136 16.13 -16.42 14.40
C VAL A 136 17.23 -17.27 14.99
N LYS A 137 18.40 -16.66 15.23
CA LYS A 137 19.58 -17.35 15.74
C LYS A 137 20.11 -16.62 16.96
N LEU A 138 20.30 -17.34 18.05
CA LEU A 138 21.09 -16.90 19.19
C LEU A 138 22.55 -17.29 18.98
N LYS A 139 23.46 -16.33 19.04
CA LYS A 139 24.91 -16.55 19.06
C LYS A 139 25.45 -16.11 20.41
N TYR A 140 26.37 -16.88 20.96
CA TYR A 140 27.04 -16.55 22.21
C TYR A 140 28.40 -17.23 22.32
N TYR A 141 29.30 -16.65 23.12
CA TYR A 141 30.63 -17.18 23.39
C TYR A 141 30.78 -17.45 24.90
N PRO A 142 30.61 -18.70 25.36
CA PRO A 142 30.79 -19.05 26.77
C PRO A 142 32.27 -19.24 27.10
N ASN A 143 32.79 -18.46 28.04
CA ASN A 143 34.10 -18.66 28.64
C ASN A 143 33.93 -19.38 29.99
N CYS A 144 34.26 -20.68 29.98
CA CYS A 144 34.08 -21.62 31.08
C CYS A 144 35.16 -22.72 31.05
N ASP A 145 35.25 -23.52 32.11
CA ASP A 145 36.03 -24.75 32.14
C ASP A 145 35.10 -25.97 32.09
N SER A 146 35.04 -26.61 30.92
CA SER A 146 34.20 -27.79 30.63
C SER A 146 34.30 -28.95 31.65
N LYS A 147 35.38 -29.02 32.45
CA LYS A 147 35.56 -30.07 33.47
C LYS A 147 34.85 -29.75 34.80
N THR A 148 34.48 -28.50 35.02
CA THR A 148 33.99 -28.00 36.31
C THR A 148 32.64 -27.28 36.22
N VAL A 149 32.07 -27.15 35.02
CA VAL A 149 30.73 -26.61 34.80
C VAL A 149 29.72 -27.72 34.54
N GLY A 150 28.51 -27.52 35.05
CA GLY A 150 27.34 -28.34 34.70
C GLY A 150 26.53 -27.70 33.56
N PRO A 151 25.36 -28.26 33.23
CA PRO A 151 24.50 -27.74 32.18
C PRO A 151 24.19 -26.23 32.29
N LEU A 152 24.25 -25.56 31.14
CA LEU A 152 23.66 -24.24 30.91
C LEU A 152 22.26 -24.45 30.36
N LEU A 153 21.26 -23.84 31.00
CA LEU A 153 19.89 -23.77 30.49
C LEU A 153 19.68 -22.41 29.83
N ILE A 154 19.09 -22.40 28.65
CA ILE A 154 18.70 -21.16 27.96
C ILE A 154 17.22 -21.26 27.62
N SER A 155 16.47 -20.23 28.00
CA SER A 155 15.04 -20.12 27.70
C SER A 155 14.75 -18.84 26.93
N LEU A 156 13.84 -18.91 25.96
CA LEU A 156 13.28 -17.77 25.24
C LEU A 156 11.83 -17.61 25.68
N ASN A 157 11.48 -16.45 26.22
CA ASN A 157 10.12 -16.12 26.66
C ASN A 157 9.50 -17.17 27.61
N GLY A 158 10.34 -17.84 28.40
CA GLY A 158 9.96 -18.89 29.35
C GLY A 158 10.07 -20.32 28.80
N ASP A 159 10.18 -20.50 27.49
CA ASP A 159 10.33 -21.81 26.85
C ASP A 159 11.80 -22.20 26.76
N GLU A 160 12.16 -23.39 27.26
CA GLU A 160 13.53 -23.91 27.17
C GLU A 160 13.91 -24.16 25.70
N VAL A 161 14.97 -23.49 25.24
CA VAL A 161 15.50 -23.62 23.87
C VAL A 161 16.82 -24.38 23.83
N PHE A 162 17.51 -24.50 24.98
CA PHE A 162 18.74 -25.27 25.09
C PHE A 162 18.96 -25.77 26.53
N SER A 163 19.46 -26.99 26.64
CA SER A 163 19.85 -27.61 27.90
C SER A 163 21.05 -28.53 27.67
N GLY A 164 22.21 -28.14 28.19
CA GLY A 164 23.44 -28.93 28.01
C GLY A 164 24.70 -28.19 28.44
N ILE A 165 25.84 -28.88 28.46
CA ILE A 165 27.14 -28.25 28.67
C ILE A 165 27.52 -27.55 27.37
N SER A 166 27.70 -26.23 27.39
CA SER A 166 28.10 -25.48 26.20
C SER A 166 29.56 -25.71 25.84
N ASP A 167 29.91 -25.61 24.55
CA ASP A 167 31.28 -25.71 24.09
C ASP A 167 32.06 -24.46 24.53
N CYS A 168 32.79 -24.57 25.63
CA CYS A 168 33.56 -23.47 26.22
C CYS A 168 34.68 -22.98 25.29
N GLY A 169 34.83 -21.67 25.18
CA GLY A 169 35.91 -21.04 24.40
C GLY A 169 35.69 -21.03 22.88
N VAL A 170 34.47 -21.29 22.41
CA VAL A 170 34.08 -21.18 20.99
C VAL A 170 32.70 -20.54 20.86
N TYR A 171 32.35 -20.06 19.67
CA TYR A 171 30.99 -19.58 19.41
C TYR A 171 30.01 -20.74 19.36
N ASN A 172 28.93 -20.61 20.12
CA ASN A 172 27.77 -21.47 20.06
C ASN A 172 26.67 -20.73 19.27
N THR A 173 25.93 -21.47 18.43
CA THR A 173 24.81 -20.94 17.66
C THR A 173 23.60 -21.83 17.87
N LEU A 174 22.48 -21.23 18.24
CA LEU A 174 21.21 -21.91 18.46
C LEU A 174 20.15 -21.30 17.56
N TYR A 175 19.42 -22.13 16.84
CA TYR A 175 18.24 -21.71 16.09
C TYR A 175 17.06 -21.64 17.07
N LEU A 176 16.42 -20.48 17.14
CA LEU A 176 15.24 -20.25 17.97
C LEU A 176 13.98 -20.44 17.12
N ASP A 177 12.90 -20.93 17.73
CA ASP A 177 11.62 -20.95 17.04
C ASP A 177 11.12 -19.52 16.81
N LYS A 178 11.03 -19.12 15.55
CA LYS A 178 10.51 -17.80 15.15
C LYS A 178 9.09 -17.53 15.64
N ASN A 179 8.29 -18.57 15.91
CA ASN A 179 6.94 -18.43 16.45
C ASN A 179 6.93 -18.10 17.94
N ALA A 180 7.96 -18.52 18.69
CA ALA A 180 8.13 -18.21 20.11
C ALA A 180 8.61 -16.76 20.35
N VAL A 181 9.07 -16.09 19.31
CA VAL A 181 9.50 -14.69 19.34
C VAL A 181 8.31 -13.75 19.22
N PHE A 182 8.20 -12.74 20.08
CA PHE A 182 7.13 -11.74 20.07
C PHE A 182 7.55 -10.44 19.38
N LYS A 183 6.56 -9.67 18.95
CA LYS A 183 6.72 -8.24 18.69
C LYS A 183 7.12 -7.55 20.00
N ASP A 184 7.92 -6.50 19.89
CA ASP A 184 8.47 -5.72 20.98
C ASP A 184 9.39 -6.58 21.85
N LYS A 185 9.14 -6.65 23.16
CA LYS A 185 10.06 -7.18 24.15
C LYS A 185 10.09 -8.71 24.13
N ASN A 186 11.28 -9.27 24.01
CA ASN A 186 11.59 -10.68 24.18
C ASN A 186 12.58 -10.87 25.32
N GLU A 187 12.44 -11.96 26.08
CA GLU A 187 13.30 -12.31 27.21
C GLU A 187 14.13 -13.56 26.88
N LEU A 188 15.44 -13.46 27.05
CA LEU A 188 16.34 -14.62 27.12
C LEU A 188 16.78 -14.82 28.56
N GLU A 189 16.61 -16.01 29.10
CA GLU A 189 17.09 -16.37 30.42
C GLU A 189 18.18 -17.42 30.32
N PHE A 190 19.31 -17.17 30.97
CA PHE A 190 20.45 -18.08 31.06
C PHE A 190 20.60 -18.54 32.50
N VAL A 191 20.64 -19.84 32.75
CA VAL A 191 20.77 -20.42 34.09
C VAL A 191 21.94 -21.40 34.14
N ALA A 192 22.88 -21.17 35.06
CA ALA A 192 23.99 -22.09 35.28
C ALA A 192 23.65 -23.04 36.42
N THR A 193 23.52 -24.33 36.11
CA THR A 193 23.22 -25.35 37.13
C THR A 193 24.42 -25.64 38.04
N GLU A 194 25.64 -25.52 37.52
CA GLU A 194 26.89 -25.71 38.27
C GLU A 194 28.06 -24.99 37.59
N GLY A 195 28.98 -24.46 38.41
CA GLY A 195 30.22 -23.82 37.96
C GLY A 195 30.05 -22.32 37.70
N SER A 196 30.91 -21.75 36.83
CA SER A 196 30.78 -20.35 36.41
C SER A 196 30.91 -20.22 34.90
N TYR A 197 29.97 -19.49 34.32
CA TYR A 197 30.00 -19.09 32.93
C TYR A 197 30.19 -17.58 32.84
N LEU A 198 31.17 -17.13 32.06
CA LEU A 198 31.17 -15.79 31.51
C LEU A 198 30.62 -15.90 30.09
N ILE A 199 29.40 -15.43 29.87
CA ILE A 199 28.79 -15.40 28.55
C ILE A 199 29.14 -14.07 27.91
N ASP A 200 29.88 -14.11 26.81
CA ASP A 200 30.35 -12.95 26.07
C ASP A 200 29.79 -12.95 24.64
N ARG A 201 29.83 -11.78 23.98
CA ARG A 201 29.44 -11.58 22.58
C ARG A 201 28.10 -12.25 22.23
N VAL A 202 27.11 -11.98 23.08
CA VAL A 202 25.77 -12.50 22.90
C VAL A 202 25.06 -11.65 21.86
N SER A 203 24.50 -12.27 20.83
CA SER A 203 23.66 -11.57 19.87
C SER A 203 22.49 -12.45 19.43
N VAL A 204 21.35 -11.81 19.18
CA VAL A 204 20.22 -12.45 18.49
C VAL A 204 20.19 -11.89 17.08
N ARG A 205 20.37 -12.76 16.09
CA ARG A 205 20.28 -12.41 14.67
C ARG A 205 18.95 -12.89 14.13
N THR A 206 18.16 -11.96 13.59
CA THR A 206 16.93 -12.25 12.83
C THR A 206 17.25 -12.18 11.35
N GLU A 207 16.93 -13.24 10.60
CA GLU A 207 16.94 -13.21 9.14
C GLU A 207 15.51 -12.90 8.67
N LEU A 208 15.39 -12.03 7.67
CA LEU A 208 14.12 -11.55 7.16
C LEU A 208 13.87 -12.10 5.76
N LYS A 209 12.60 -12.34 5.44
CA LYS A 209 12.19 -12.76 4.11
C LYS A 209 12.49 -11.67 3.10
N GLU A 210 12.84 -12.09 1.89
CA GLU A 210 12.87 -11.17 0.76
C GLU A 210 11.46 -10.61 0.54
N LEU A 211 11.34 -9.28 0.52
CA LEU A 211 10.07 -8.61 0.28
C LEU A 211 9.69 -8.78 -1.20
N VAL A 212 8.51 -9.34 -1.44
CA VAL A 212 7.90 -9.34 -2.76
C VAL A 212 7.01 -8.11 -2.86
N TYR A 213 7.32 -7.24 -3.81
CA TYR A 213 6.57 -6.02 -4.05
C TYR A 213 5.47 -6.26 -5.08
N PRO A 214 4.34 -5.52 -5.00
CA PRO A 214 3.26 -5.71 -5.95
C PRO A 214 3.65 -5.22 -7.34
N VAL A 215 3.23 -6.00 -8.35
CA VAL A 215 3.39 -5.70 -9.76
C VAL A 215 2.00 -5.60 -10.37
N TYR A 216 1.72 -4.49 -11.03
CA TYR A 216 0.48 -4.18 -11.71
C TYR A 216 0.71 -4.23 -13.22
N TYR A 217 -0.37 -4.46 -13.96
CA TYR A 217 -0.33 -4.54 -15.41
C TYR A 217 -1.44 -3.69 -16.02
N PHE A 218 -1.13 -3.04 -17.13
CA PHE A 218 -2.10 -2.28 -17.92
C PHE A 218 -1.79 -2.43 -19.41
N GLU A 219 -2.78 -2.21 -20.27
CA GLU A 219 -2.65 -2.41 -21.72
C GLU A 219 -2.82 -1.10 -22.48
N LEU A 220 -2.01 -0.93 -23.52
CA LEU A 220 -2.11 0.18 -24.48
C LEU A 220 -2.28 -0.38 -25.89
N ASP A 221 -3.21 0.21 -26.63
CA ASP A 221 -3.52 -0.20 -28.00
C ASP A 221 -2.37 0.18 -28.95
N GLU A 222 -2.03 -0.72 -29.88
CA GLU A 222 -0.93 -0.52 -30.85
C GLU A 222 -1.13 0.74 -31.72
N GLU A 223 -2.39 1.12 -31.95
CA GLU A 223 -2.75 2.31 -32.72
C GLU A 223 -2.32 3.63 -32.06
N LEU A 224 -1.94 3.62 -30.78
CA LEU A 224 -1.44 4.79 -30.07
C LEU A 224 0.03 5.09 -30.38
N PHE A 225 0.73 4.21 -31.10
CA PHE A 225 2.18 4.28 -31.30
C PHE A 225 2.55 4.56 -32.77
N TYR A 226 3.72 5.14 -32.97
CA TYR A 226 4.39 5.31 -34.26
C TYR A 226 5.88 4.94 -34.10
N ASP A 227 6.37 3.95 -34.86
CA ASP A 227 7.76 3.47 -34.79
C ASP A 227 8.24 3.15 -33.35
N ASP A 228 7.39 2.45 -32.58
CA ASP A 228 7.57 2.07 -31.16
C ASP A 228 7.45 3.20 -30.12
N ASP A 229 7.34 4.46 -30.55
CA ASP A 229 7.14 5.61 -29.67
C ASP A 229 5.64 5.94 -29.53
N LEU A 230 5.20 6.37 -28.35
CA LEU A 230 3.84 6.88 -28.15
C LEU A 230 3.67 8.15 -29.02
N LYS A 231 2.56 8.25 -29.77
CA LYS A 231 2.31 9.44 -30.58
C LYS A 231 2.20 10.68 -29.70
N ASP A 232 2.72 11.80 -30.18
CA ASP A 232 2.75 13.08 -29.46
C ASP A 232 1.36 13.58 -29.03
N ASP A 233 0.30 13.16 -29.71
CA ASP A 233 -1.09 13.51 -29.38
C ASP A 233 -1.60 12.77 -28.13
N PHE A 234 -0.81 11.88 -27.50
CA PHE A 234 -1.23 11.13 -26.32
C PHE A 234 -0.25 11.27 -25.15
N ASN A 235 -0.81 11.34 -23.94
CA ASN A 235 -0.06 11.31 -22.69
C ASN A 235 -0.51 10.14 -21.84
N VAL A 236 0.44 9.39 -21.29
CA VAL A 236 0.18 8.43 -20.22
C VAL A 236 0.71 8.99 -18.92
N SER A 237 -0.14 9.08 -17.89
CA SER A 237 0.26 9.59 -16.58
C SER A 237 0.00 8.57 -15.49
N MET A 238 0.89 8.51 -14.50
CA MET A 238 0.67 7.80 -13.23
C MET A 238 0.45 8.81 -12.12
N SER A 239 -0.61 8.60 -11.34
CA SER A 239 -0.94 9.31 -10.12
C SER A 239 -0.94 8.38 -8.93
N LEU A 240 -0.19 8.75 -7.89
CA LEU A 240 -0.22 8.10 -6.58
C LEU A 240 -0.84 9.05 -5.55
N ARG A 241 -1.77 8.54 -4.76
CA ARG A 241 -2.35 9.26 -3.61
C ARG A 241 -1.97 8.59 -2.31
N PHE A 242 -1.59 9.38 -1.32
CA PHE A 242 -1.11 8.93 -0.03
C PHE A 242 -2.01 9.37 1.12
N VAL A 243 -1.91 8.67 2.25
CA VAL A 243 -2.72 8.95 3.45
C VAL A 243 -2.30 10.23 4.18
N ASN A 244 -1.01 10.58 4.16
CA ASN A 244 -0.44 11.68 4.95
C ASN A 244 0.58 12.52 4.15
N ASN A 245 1.16 13.55 4.78
CA ASN A 245 2.20 14.42 4.21
C ASN A 245 3.60 14.18 4.81
N GLU A 246 3.88 12.96 5.29
CA GLU A 246 5.23 12.60 5.77
C GLU A 246 6.19 12.40 4.59
N GLU A 247 7.50 12.44 4.82
CA GLU A 247 8.47 12.16 3.76
C GLU A 247 8.31 10.71 3.26
N LYS A 248 8.06 10.57 1.96
CA LYS A 248 7.88 9.30 1.28
C LYS A 248 8.99 9.12 0.28
N ARG A 249 9.61 7.94 0.31
CA ARG A 249 10.58 7.54 -0.70
C ARG A 249 10.15 6.21 -1.27
N LEU A 250 10.02 6.14 -2.58
CA LEU A 250 9.70 4.91 -3.31
C LEU A 250 10.44 4.89 -4.64
N GLU A 251 10.58 3.71 -5.21
CA GLU A 251 11.03 3.51 -6.57
C GLU A 251 9.86 2.88 -7.34
N TYR A 252 9.52 3.43 -8.50
CA TYR A 252 8.64 2.75 -9.43
C TYR A 252 9.48 2.17 -10.57
N ASN A 253 9.05 1.01 -11.06
CA ASN A 253 9.71 0.27 -12.12
C ASN A 253 8.69 0.00 -13.22
N ILE A 254 8.78 0.73 -14.34
CA ILE A 254 7.93 0.55 -15.52
C ILE A 254 8.73 -0.23 -16.57
N ASN A 255 8.25 -1.41 -16.95
CA ASN A 255 8.88 -2.24 -17.99
C ASN A 255 10.40 -2.48 -17.79
N GLY A 256 10.86 -2.55 -16.54
CA GLY A 256 12.28 -2.72 -16.19
C GLY A 256 13.05 -1.41 -15.99
N ILE A 257 12.45 -0.24 -16.27
CA ILE A 257 13.05 1.07 -16.10
C ILE A 257 12.67 1.62 -14.72
N ARG A 258 13.69 1.82 -13.88
CA ARG A 258 13.54 2.27 -12.49
C ARG A 258 13.69 3.77 -12.36
N ARG A 259 12.81 4.37 -11.55
CA ARG A 259 12.82 5.79 -11.18
C ARG A 259 12.55 5.96 -9.70
N GLN A 260 13.32 6.85 -9.07
CA GLN A 260 13.16 7.17 -7.66
C GLN A 260 12.22 8.36 -7.50
N VAL A 261 11.36 8.27 -6.49
CA VAL A 261 10.43 9.29 -6.07
C VAL A 261 10.75 9.64 -4.62
N SER A 262 10.83 10.94 -4.35
CA SER A 262 10.94 11.49 -3.00
C SER A 262 9.97 12.66 -2.91
N THR A 263 8.98 12.57 -2.04
CA THR A 263 7.97 13.63 -1.88
C THR A 263 7.37 13.62 -0.48
N ASP A 264 6.93 14.78 -0.02
CA ASP A 264 6.13 14.97 1.18
C ASP A 264 4.65 15.27 0.87
N ASN A 265 4.27 15.38 -0.42
CA ASN A 265 2.90 15.68 -0.84
C ASN A 265 1.96 14.47 -0.68
N PHE A 266 0.65 14.76 -0.62
CA PHE A 266 -0.42 13.75 -0.59
C PHE A 266 -0.72 13.14 -1.98
N LYS A 267 -0.31 13.82 -3.06
CA LYS A 267 -0.48 13.36 -4.44
C LYS A 267 0.85 13.52 -5.18
N TYR A 268 1.23 12.50 -5.94
CA TYR A 268 2.37 12.53 -6.85
C TYR A 268 1.89 12.14 -8.24
N VAL A 269 2.20 12.95 -9.25
CA VAL A 269 1.83 12.71 -10.65
C VAL A 269 3.09 12.75 -11.50
N VAL A 270 3.23 11.80 -12.43
CA VAL A 270 4.36 11.73 -13.36
C VAL A 270 3.90 11.23 -14.72
N LYS A 271 4.44 11.82 -15.79
CA LYS A 271 4.27 11.35 -17.17
C LYS A 271 5.09 10.06 -17.38
N LEU A 272 4.52 9.12 -18.11
CA LEU A 272 5.08 7.81 -18.40
C LEU A 272 5.37 7.57 -19.89
N ASP A 273 5.13 8.57 -20.75
CA ASP A 273 5.21 8.50 -22.22
C ASP A 273 6.49 7.79 -22.71
N ASP A 274 7.65 8.16 -22.14
CA ASP A 274 8.96 7.62 -22.51
C ASP A 274 9.23 6.17 -22.01
N TYR A 275 8.30 5.57 -21.26
CA TYR A 275 8.51 4.28 -20.58
C TYR A 275 7.50 3.21 -20.97
N VAL A 276 6.39 3.62 -21.60
CA VAL A 276 5.34 2.70 -22.03
C VAL A 276 5.63 2.12 -23.40
N VAL A 277 5.09 0.93 -23.65
CA VAL A 277 5.16 0.23 -24.93
C VAL A 277 3.78 -0.21 -25.36
N SER A 278 3.62 -0.56 -26.64
CA SER A 278 2.37 -1.16 -27.13
C SER A 278 2.12 -2.51 -26.46
N GLY A 279 0.84 -2.82 -26.22
CA GLY A 279 0.42 -4.04 -25.51
C GLY A 279 0.55 -3.92 -24.00
N THR A 280 0.96 -5.02 -23.34
CA THR A 280 0.98 -5.13 -21.87
C THR A 280 2.20 -4.45 -21.27
N ASN A 281 1.96 -3.51 -20.38
CA ASN A 281 2.94 -2.81 -19.57
C ASN A 281 2.93 -3.34 -18.13
N SER A 282 4.07 -3.30 -17.46
CA SER A 282 4.20 -3.68 -16.04
C SER A 282 4.68 -2.51 -15.20
N LEU A 283 4.05 -2.32 -14.04
CA LEU A 283 4.40 -1.32 -13.03
C LEU A 283 4.63 -2.00 -11.68
N GLU A 284 5.86 -1.94 -11.17
CA GLU A 284 6.21 -2.41 -9.83
C GLU A 284 6.50 -1.21 -8.91
N LEU A 285 5.98 -1.26 -7.67
CA LEU A 285 6.19 -0.23 -6.66
C LEU A 285 7.07 -0.75 -5.52
N VAL A 286 8.28 -0.21 -5.39
CA VAL A 286 9.29 -0.61 -4.41
C VAL A 286 9.46 0.49 -3.36
N PRO A 287 8.84 0.40 -2.17
CA PRO A 287 9.01 1.38 -1.10
C PRO A 287 10.48 1.46 -0.65
N LYS A 288 10.92 2.68 -0.28
CA LYS A 288 12.19 2.96 0.41
C LYS A 288 11.98 3.53 1.82
N THR A 289 10.71 3.71 2.19
CA THR A 289 10.18 4.02 3.52
C THR A 289 8.85 3.29 3.66
N VAL A 290 8.34 3.12 4.89
CA VAL A 290 6.95 2.65 5.04
C VAL A 290 6.02 3.70 4.45
N ILE A 291 5.13 3.30 3.55
CA ILE A 291 4.20 4.20 2.85
C ILE A 291 2.80 3.61 2.82
N ASP A 292 1.80 4.46 3.01
CA ASP A 292 0.39 4.11 2.84
C ASP A 292 -0.13 4.82 1.58
N ILE A 293 -0.42 4.04 0.54
CA ILE A 293 -0.94 4.51 -0.75
C ILE A 293 -2.43 4.17 -0.81
N THR A 294 -3.26 5.19 -0.89
CA THR A 294 -4.71 5.02 -1.01
C THR A 294 -5.13 4.66 -2.43
N GLU A 295 -4.42 5.16 -3.43
CA GLU A 295 -4.80 5.04 -4.83
C GLU A 295 -3.56 5.06 -5.71
N LEU A 296 -3.53 4.11 -6.65
CA LEU A 296 -2.69 4.13 -7.84
C LEU A 296 -3.64 4.27 -9.04
N LEU A 297 -3.42 5.30 -9.84
CA LEU A 297 -4.18 5.55 -11.05
C LEU A 297 -3.21 5.72 -12.22
N VAL A 298 -3.45 5.02 -13.33
CA VAL A 298 -2.77 5.24 -14.61
C VAL A 298 -3.82 5.64 -15.63
N THR A 299 -3.61 6.75 -16.31
CA THR A 299 -4.54 7.32 -17.28
C THR A 299 -3.87 7.64 -18.61
N LEU A 300 -4.68 7.67 -19.67
CA LEU A 300 -4.33 8.08 -21.03
C LEU A 300 -5.19 9.29 -21.40
N ASP A 301 -4.54 10.37 -21.79
CA ASP A 301 -5.17 11.62 -22.26
C ASP A 301 -4.73 11.93 -23.69
N GLU A 302 -5.58 12.59 -24.47
CA GLU A 302 -5.25 13.14 -25.80
C GLU A 302 -4.86 14.63 -25.63
N GLU A 303 -3.73 15.08 -26.20
CA GLU A 303 -3.32 16.50 -26.23
C GLU A 303 -4.07 17.25 -27.36
N ASP A 304 -4.61 18.43 -27.04
CA ASP A 304 -5.27 19.37 -27.97
C ASP A 304 -4.31 20.05 -28.98
#